data_AF-A0A226DRI7-F1
#
_entry.id   AF-A0A226DRI7-F1
#
_cell.length_a   1.000
_cell.length_b   1.000
_cell.length_c   1.000
_cell.angle_alpha   90.00
_cell.angle_beta   90.00
_cell.angle_gamma   90.00
#
_symmetry.space_group_name_H-M   'P 1'
#
loop_
_entity.id
_entity.type
_entity.pdbx_description
1 polymer ?
#
loop_
_entity_poly.entity_id
_entity_poly.type
_entity_poly.pdbx_seq_one_letter_code
_entity_poly.pdbx_strand_id
1 'polypeptide(L)'
;MNLHPIKFFPGQNRKFFTTPCSLKHCWLYTPHTTCPVSELMFRLNFTTKNVLQNSIGLVATPAISRWGRVEEFWMPELLYRLTWIKHFMEFKKVTYTIYALPTELNAKSMLKIFDVLSFSILIFLGGCSSLVIYKNRTFVFVPFMWTISIFLQQGTNIVVKPVEAKVTRLRVFMAYGIFLIWLFNAFYVGSIFSGEFFSLFTTNRVPQLPNNLKELLESKHFPIISFSDISVEYYDRKKNTKVSYVKEVMVPQMFHGGEYAPGYRKMLNDLKEKVEWLDGLNQFRFARGASLNKEFYFNQTKNRPSIFAVIDPPSKHQVLEKSFGVFKKYFIIYNNEEYLDAMLMPWVTSRNPFGEKFENNIGYLAEAGMLDYWEKTFQIQGVNKVRSHFSCKKVKASIKKNYP
;
A
#
# COMPACT_ATOMS: atom_id res chain seq x y z
N MET A 1 -19.22 -33.08 33.27
CA MET A 1 -18.68 -31.84 33.85
C MET A 1 -19.67 -30.72 33.58
N ASN A 2 -20.08 -29.99 34.62
CA ASN A 2 -20.97 -28.84 34.46
C ASN A 2 -20.19 -27.70 33.83
N LEU A 3 -20.41 -27.44 32.54
CA LEU A 3 -19.77 -26.36 31.81
C LEU A 3 -20.62 -25.10 31.97
N HIS A 4 -20.02 -24.04 32.51
CA HIS A 4 -20.75 -22.80 32.67
C HIS A 4 -20.99 -22.14 31.29
N PRO A 5 -22.22 -21.74 30.96
CA PRO A 5 -22.51 -21.08 29.69
C PRO A 5 -22.04 -19.62 29.68
N ILE A 6 -21.27 -19.23 28.66
CA ILE A 6 -20.86 -17.85 28.42
C ILE A 6 -21.36 -17.43 27.05
N LYS A 7 -21.84 -16.20 26.97
CA LYS A 7 -22.15 -15.61 25.67
C LYS A 7 -20.90 -14.96 25.09
N PHE A 8 -20.60 -15.31 23.85
CA PHE A 8 -19.63 -14.59 23.03
C PHE A 8 -20.40 -13.77 22.00
N PHE A 9 -20.17 -12.46 21.93
CA PHE A 9 -20.81 -11.64 20.90
C PHE A 9 -20.21 -11.95 19.51
N PRO A 10 -21.00 -12.47 18.55
CA PRO A 10 -20.50 -12.79 17.23
C PRO A 10 -20.57 -11.54 16.35
N GLY A 11 -19.58 -10.65 16.46
CA GLY A 11 -19.54 -9.42 15.66
C GLY A 11 -18.53 -9.45 14.52
N GLN A 12 -17.26 -9.68 14.85
CA GLN A 12 -16.17 -9.54 13.86
C GLN A 12 -15.08 -10.62 14.01
N ASN A 13 -14.87 -11.16 15.22
CA ASN A 13 -13.90 -12.23 15.50
C ASN A 13 -14.55 -13.61 15.70
N ARG A 14 -15.62 -13.95 14.95
CA ARG A 14 -16.03 -15.37 14.80
C ARG A 14 -14.79 -16.23 14.53
N LYS A 15 -13.86 -15.71 13.72
CA LYS A 15 -12.57 -16.32 13.39
C LYS A 15 -11.72 -16.74 14.59
N PHE A 16 -11.72 -16.06 15.72
CA PHE A 16 -10.90 -16.51 16.86
C PHE A 16 -11.51 -17.75 17.53
N PHE A 17 -12.83 -17.71 17.80
CA PHE A 17 -13.56 -18.76 18.53
C PHE A 17 -14.07 -19.92 17.66
N THR A 18 -14.23 -19.73 16.35
CA THR A 18 -14.72 -20.76 15.43
C THR A 18 -13.60 -21.41 14.62
N THR A 19 -12.34 -20.98 14.77
CA THR A 19 -11.24 -21.64 14.08
C THR A 19 -10.92 -22.94 14.81
N PRO A 20 -10.92 -24.08 14.13
CA PRO A 20 -10.59 -25.35 14.75
C PRO A 20 -9.17 -25.29 15.33
N CYS A 21 -9.03 -25.72 16.58
CA CYS A 21 -7.77 -25.75 17.31
C CYS A 21 -6.72 -26.71 16.70
N SER A 22 -7.14 -27.59 15.79
CA SER A 22 -6.26 -28.42 14.97
C SER A 22 -6.41 -28.04 13.50
N LEU A 23 -5.31 -27.60 12.90
CA LEU A 23 -5.22 -27.27 11.48
C LEU A 23 -4.54 -28.38 10.67
N LYS A 24 -4.40 -29.59 11.25
CA LYS A 24 -3.82 -30.77 10.58
C LYS A 24 -4.51 -31.11 9.26
N HIS A 25 -5.83 -30.92 9.18
CA HIS A 25 -6.63 -31.11 7.96
C HIS A 25 -6.25 -30.15 6.82
N CYS A 26 -5.45 -29.12 7.11
CA CYS A 26 -4.89 -28.16 6.18
C CYS A 26 -3.36 -28.30 6.00
N TRP A 27 -2.77 -29.44 6.36
CA TRP A 27 -1.34 -29.74 6.25
C TRP A 27 -0.42 -28.81 7.07
N LEU A 28 -0.96 -28.16 8.11
CA LEU A 28 -0.19 -27.36 9.06
C LEU A 28 -0.06 -28.13 10.37
N TYR A 29 1.19 -28.32 10.81
CA TYR A 29 1.47 -28.91 12.11
C TYR A 29 1.19 -27.87 13.20
N THR A 30 -0.05 -27.84 13.70
CA THR A 30 -0.38 -27.13 14.93
C THR A 30 -0.14 -28.07 16.11
N PRO A 31 0.64 -27.67 17.13
CA PRO A 31 0.73 -28.42 18.37
C PRO A 31 -0.67 -28.69 18.91
N HIS A 32 -0.93 -29.89 19.43
CA HIS A 32 -2.24 -30.27 19.99
C HIS A 32 -2.64 -29.45 21.23
N THR A 33 -1.72 -28.65 21.79
CA THR A 33 -1.82 -28.03 23.11
C THR A 33 -1.99 -26.51 23.12
N THR A 34 -2.12 -25.82 21.98
CA THR A 34 -1.90 -24.35 21.97
C THR A 34 -2.91 -23.56 21.13
N CYS A 35 -4.18 -23.93 21.18
CA CYS A 35 -5.24 -23.06 20.68
C CYS A 35 -5.78 -22.24 21.86
N PRO A 36 -5.72 -20.89 21.80
CA PRO A 36 -6.11 -20.05 22.93
C PRO A 36 -7.53 -20.33 23.44
N VAL A 37 -8.45 -20.68 22.55
CA VAL A 37 -9.85 -20.94 22.88
C VAL A 37 -10.01 -22.24 23.66
N SER A 38 -9.35 -23.33 23.24
CA SER A 38 -9.40 -24.59 23.98
C SER A 38 -8.74 -24.46 25.34
N GLU A 39 -7.65 -23.69 25.42
CA GLU A 39 -6.95 -23.42 26.68
C GLU A 39 -7.84 -22.62 27.65
N LEU A 40 -8.51 -21.57 27.16
CA LEU A 40 -9.49 -20.82 27.95
C LEU A 40 -10.66 -21.69 28.37
N MET A 41 -11.23 -22.50 27.47
CA MET A 41 -12.34 -23.41 27.79
C MET A 41 -11.96 -24.44 28.85
N PHE A 42 -10.74 -24.99 28.76
CA PHE A 42 -10.21 -25.95 29.72
C PHE A 42 -9.99 -25.31 31.09
N ARG A 43 -9.29 -24.17 31.15
CA ARG A 43 -8.96 -23.47 32.42
C ARG A 43 -10.18 -22.90 33.14
N LEU A 44 -11.17 -22.44 32.39
CA LEU A 44 -12.34 -21.76 32.94
C LEU A 44 -13.61 -22.64 32.96
N ASN A 45 -13.51 -23.88 32.47
CA ASN A 45 -14.59 -24.88 32.44
C ASN A 45 -15.92 -24.30 31.91
N PHE A 46 -15.91 -23.76 30.69
CA PHE A 46 -17.07 -23.11 30.09
C PHE A 46 -17.49 -23.66 28.73
N THR A 47 -18.74 -23.35 28.34
CA THR A 47 -19.28 -23.55 26.99
C THR A 47 -19.77 -22.25 26.38
N THR A 48 -19.56 -22.10 25.08
CA THR A 48 -20.07 -20.94 24.33
C THR A 48 -21.56 -21.13 24.02
N LYS A 49 -22.42 -20.19 24.40
CA LYS A 49 -23.83 -20.14 23.98
C LYS A 49 -24.11 -18.91 23.12
N ASN A 50 -25.05 -19.05 22.19
CA ASN A 50 -25.50 -17.94 21.33
C ASN A 50 -26.58 -17.07 22.01
N VAL A 51 -27.17 -17.52 23.11
CA VAL A 51 -28.30 -16.87 23.81
C VAL A 51 -27.81 -16.26 25.13
N LEU A 52 -28.35 -15.08 25.51
CA LEU A 52 -28.03 -14.38 26.77
C LEU A 52 -28.55 -15.12 28.02
N GLN A 53 -29.70 -15.78 27.88
CA GLN A 53 -30.38 -16.44 29.00
C GLN A 53 -29.48 -17.50 29.64
N ASN A 54 -29.43 -17.45 30.98
CA ASN A 54 -28.65 -18.35 31.82
C ASN A 54 -27.14 -18.30 31.58
N SER A 55 -26.59 -17.24 30.95
CA SER A 55 -25.13 -17.09 30.83
C SER A 55 -24.52 -16.53 32.11
N ILE A 56 -23.40 -17.10 32.56
CA ILE A 56 -22.67 -16.63 33.76
C ILE A 56 -21.80 -15.39 33.48
N GLY A 57 -21.65 -15.05 32.20
CA GLY A 57 -20.78 -13.99 31.75
C GLY A 57 -20.87 -13.76 30.27
N LEU A 58 -20.32 -12.63 29.88
CA LEU A 58 -20.28 -12.11 28.53
C LEU A 58 -18.82 -11.83 28.18
N VAL A 59 -18.43 -12.18 26.95
CA VAL A 59 -17.19 -11.72 26.35
C VAL A 59 -17.53 -11.14 25.00
N ALA A 60 -17.15 -9.89 24.77
CA ALA A 60 -17.27 -9.25 23.48
C ALA A 60 -15.88 -8.93 22.92
N THR A 61 -15.77 -9.18 21.62
CA THR A 61 -14.58 -8.93 20.84
C THR A 61 -14.35 -7.43 20.72
N PRO A 62 -13.12 -7.01 20.41
CA PRO A 62 -12.75 -5.62 20.53
C PRO A 62 -13.36 -4.82 19.38
N ALA A 63 -14.54 -4.27 19.64
CA ALA A 63 -15.35 -3.52 18.69
C ALA A 63 -16.16 -2.43 19.40
N ILE A 64 -15.67 -1.97 20.56
CA ILE A 64 -16.24 -0.78 21.20
C ILE A 64 -15.57 0.42 20.59
N SER A 65 -16.24 0.97 19.60
CA SER A 65 -15.76 2.10 18.83
C SER A 65 -16.57 3.36 19.06
N ARG A 66 -17.74 3.24 19.68
CA ARG A 66 -18.63 4.38 19.92
C ARG A 66 -18.47 4.81 21.37
N TRP A 67 -18.08 6.07 21.57
CA TRP A 67 -18.08 6.72 22.89
C TRP A 67 -19.43 6.58 23.60
N GLY A 68 -20.55 6.57 22.86
CA GLY A 68 -21.88 6.31 23.45
C GLY A 68 -22.06 4.91 24.06
N ARG A 69 -21.29 3.89 23.67
CA ARG A 69 -21.25 2.59 24.37
C ARG A 69 -20.27 2.58 25.55
N VAL A 70 -19.42 3.60 25.67
CA VAL A 70 -18.63 3.80 26.89
C VAL A 70 -19.57 4.08 28.06
N GLU A 71 -20.68 4.78 27.84
CA GLU A 71 -21.69 5.04 28.87
C GLU A 71 -22.30 3.74 29.45
N GLU A 72 -22.42 2.67 28.64
CA GLU A 72 -22.86 1.35 29.12
C GLU A 72 -21.90 0.73 30.17
N PHE A 73 -20.64 1.19 30.25
CA PHE A 73 -19.70 0.79 31.31
C PHE A 73 -19.99 1.46 32.65
N TRP A 74 -20.64 2.63 32.63
CA TRP A 74 -20.78 3.52 33.78
C TRP A 74 -22.21 3.55 34.35
N MET A 75 -23.21 3.02 33.63
CA MET A 75 -24.60 3.03 34.07
C MET A 75 -24.85 2.10 35.29
N PRO A 76 -25.27 2.62 36.45
CA PRO A 76 -25.37 1.86 37.70
C PRO A 76 -26.41 0.71 37.73
N GLU A 77 -27.33 0.62 36.78
CA GLU A 77 -28.53 -0.25 36.89
C GLU A 77 -28.60 -1.40 35.88
N LEU A 78 -27.61 -1.53 34.99
CA LEU A 78 -27.58 -2.64 34.03
C LEU A 78 -27.11 -3.94 34.70
N LEU A 79 -27.91 -5.00 34.56
CA LEU A 79 -27.59 -6.37 35.04
C LEU A 79 -26.26 -6.92 34.49
N TYR A 80 -25.73 -6.33 33.42
CA TYR A 80 -24.45 -6.69 32.81
C TYR A 80 -23.54 -5.46 32.73
N ARG A 81 -22.90 -5.12 33.85
CA ARG A 81 -21.76 -4.20 33.81
C ARG A 81 -20.63 -4.84 33.02
N LEU A 82 -20.02 -4.09 32.11
CA LEU A 82 -18.85 -4.53 31.35
C LEU A 82 -17.58 -3.92 31.94
N THR A 83 -16.45 -4.59 31.73
CA THR A 83 -15.10 -4.08 32.03
C THR A 83 -14.19 -4.32 30.82
N TRP A 84 -13.23 -3.43 30.61
CA TRP A 84 -12.18 -3.62 29.62
C TRP A 84 -11.13 -4.58 30.13
N ILE A 85 -10.69 -5.49 29.26
CA ILE A 85 -9.57 -6.37 29.53
C ILE A 85 -8.29 -5.59 29.23
N LYS A 86 -7.51 -5.29 30.27
CA LYS A 86 -6.30 -4.46 30.16
C LYS A 86 -5.15 -5.17 29.46
N HIS A 87 -5.01 -6.46 29.73
CA HIS A 87 -3.91 -7.29 29.22
C HIS A 87 -4.03 -7.60 27.71
N PHE A 88 -5.18 -7.30 27.09
CA PHE A 88 -5.42 -7.62 25.68
C PHE A 88 -6.18 -6.50 24.97
N MET A 89 -5.44 -5.42 24.70
CA MET A 89 -5.90 -4.29 23.90
C MET A 89 -5.13 -4.26 22.58
N GLU A 90 -5.86 -4.31 21.47
CA GLU A 90 -5.24 -4.21 20.15
C GLU A 90 -5.20 -2.73 19.72
N PHE A 91 -3.99 -2.24 19.44
CA PHE A 91 -3.76 -0.87 18.95
C PHE A 91 -3.55 -0.92 17.43
N LYS A 92 -4.58 -0.54 16.68
CA LYS A 92 -4.54 -0.50 15.22
C LYS A 92 -4.22 0.90 14.75
N LYS A 93 -2.95 1.17 14.53
CA LYS A 93 -2.47 2.44 13.97
C LYS A 93 -3.00 2.62 12.55
N VAL A 94 -3.79 3.67 12.31
CA VAL A 94 -4.32 3.98 10.99
C VAL A 94 -3.21 4.67 10.20
N THR A 95 -2.80 4.04 9.10
CA THR A 95 -1.86 4.58 8.14
C THR A 95 -2.54 4.78 6.80
N TYR A 96 -1.89 5.55 5.94
CA TYR A 96 -2.22 5.54 4.52
C TYR A 96 -1.06 5.01 3.69
N THR A 97 -1.41 4.33 2.59
CA THR A 97 -0.48 3.77 1.62
C THR A 97 -0.92 4.22 0.24
N ILE A 98 0.03 4.64 -0.59
CA ILE A 98 -0.26 5.09 -1.96
C ILE A 98 -0.02 3.95 -2.93
N TYR A 99 -0.98 3.76 -3.83
CA TYR A 99 -0.92 2.78 -4.90
C TYR A 99 -0.86 3.54 -6.23
N ALA A 100 0.19 3.31 -7.00
CA ALA A 100 0.43 4.04 -8.23
C ALA A 100 0.74 3.11 -9.40
N LEU A 101 0.18 3.38 -10.57
CA LEU A 101 0.61 2.77 -11.81
C LEU A 101 1.97 3.31 -12.23
N PRO A 102 2.79 2.49 -12.92
CA PRO A 102 3.98 3.01 -13.56
C PRO A 102 3.61 4.12 -14.52
N THR A 103 4.44 5.17 -14.55
CA THR A 103 4.26 6.27 -15.51
C THR A 103 4.50 5.73 -16.91
N GLU A 104 3.56 5.94 -17.81
CA GLU A 104 3.74 5.58 -19.21
C GLU A 104 4.87 6.40 -19.83
N LEU A 105 5.70 5.75 -20.64
CA LEU A 105 6.77 6.43 -21.36
C LEU A 105 6.15 7.38 -22.39
N ASN A 106 6.26 8.67 -22.13
CA ASN A 106 5.90 9.71 -23.08
C ASN A 106 7.15 10.08 -23.92
N ALA A 107 6.98 10.47 -25.18
CA ALA A 107 8.05 11.04 -26.01
C ALA A 107 8.76 12.22 -25.31
N LYS A 108 8.04 13.00 -24.50
CA LYS A 108 8.64 14.05 -23.66
C LYS A 108 9.67 13.50 -22.66
N SER A 109 9.53 12.27 -22.20
CA SER A 109 10.50 11.62 -21.30
C SER A 109 11.81 11.27 -22.01
N MET A 110 11.80 11.03 -23.32
CA MET A 110 13.04 10.83 -24.11
C MET A 110 13.84 12.13 -24.21
N LEU A 111 13.16 13.27 -24.37
CA LEU A 111 13.82 14.57 -24.40
C LEU A 111 14.44 14.94 -23.05
N LYS A 112 13.97 14.36 -21.95
CA LYS A 112 14.53 14.55 -20.61
C LYS A 112 15.79 13.72 -20.33
N ILE A 113 16.25 12.88 -21.27
CA ILE A 113 17.52 12.14 -21.11
C ILE A 113 18.70 13.13 -21.05
N PHE A 114 18.61 14.21 -21.83
CA PHE A 114 19.55 15.31 -21.76
C PHE A 114 18.93 16.48 -21.02
N ASP A 115 19.63 16.97 -20.00
CA ASP A 115 19.32 18.27 -19.45
C ASP A 115 19.63 19.36 -20.50
N VAL A 116 18.92 20.48 -20.42
CA VAL A 116 19.08 21.64 -21.31
C VAL A 116 20.54 22.08 -21.31
N LEU A 117 21.19 22.09 -20.14
CA LEU A 117 22.59 22.44 -20.00
C LEU A 117 23.52 21.49 -20.78
N SER A 118 23.33 20.18 -20.63
CA SER A 118 24.12 19.17 -21.35
C SER A 118 23.97 19.33 -22.87
N PHE A 119 22.75 19.58 -23.33
CA PHE A 119 22.48 19.84 -24.74
C PHE A 119 23.15 21.14 -25.23
N SER A 120 23.09 22.22 -24.45
CA SER A 120 23.77 23.48 -24.76
C SER A 120 25.29 23.34 -24.83
N ILE A 121 25.89 22.62 -23.88
CA ILE A 121 27.34 22.34 -23.87
C ILE A 121 27.73 21.54 -25.11
N LEU A 122 26.91 20.56 -25.50
CA LEU A 122 27.19 19.73 -26.66
C LEU A 122 27.15 20.51 -27.98
N ILE A 123 26.13 21.37 -28.14
CA ILE A 123 26.03 22.28 -29.29
C ILE A 123 27.22 23.24 -29.31
N PHE A 124 27.60 23.80 -28.16
CA PHE A 124 28.73 24.72 -28.06
C PHE A 124 30.04 24.04 -28.45
N LEU A 125 30.35 22.87 -27.88
CA LEU A 125 31.57 22.11 -28.18
C LEU A 125 31.61 21.61 -29.63
N GLY A 126 30.48 21.14 -30.15
CA GLY A 126 30.34 20.74 -31.56
C GLY A 126 30.51 21.93 -32.51
N GLY A 127 29.96 23.09 -32.14
CA GLY A 127 30.12 24.35 -32.85
C GLY A 127 31.57 24.83 -32.89
N CYS A 128 32.24 24.87 -31.73
CA CYS A 128 33.66 25.23 -31.63
C CYS A 128 34.54 24.27 -32.46
N SER A 129 34.30 22.97 -32.37
CA SER A 129 35.03 21.96 -33.15
C SER A 129 34.84 22.17 -34.66
N SER A 130 33.60 22.44 -35.09
CA SER A 130 33.27 22.74 -36.49
C SER A 130 33.95 24.02 -36.99
N LEU A 131 33.98 25.09 -36.18
CA LEU A 131 34.63 26.36 -36.53
C LEU A 131 36.14 26.22 -36.68
N VAL A 132 36.80 25.44 -35.81
CA VAL A 132 38.25 25.22 -35.92
C VAL A 132 38.60 24.41 -37.16
N ILE A 133 37.79 23.40 -37.51
CA ILE A 133 37.97 22.62 -38.74
C ILE A 133 37.66 23.49 -39.97
N TYR A 134 36.63 24.35 -39.90
CA TYR A 134 36.29 25.29 -40.97
C TYR A 134 37.45 26.22 -41.29
N LYS A 135 38.13 26.79 -40.30
CA LYS A 135 39.31 27.65 -40.52
C LYS A 135 40.44 26.95 -41.30
N ASN A 136 40.43 25.62 -41.35
CA ASN A 136 41.42 24.81 -42.06
C ASN A 136 40.96 24.34 -43.46
N ARG A 137 39.72 24.62 -43.89
CA ARG A 137 39.10 24.07 -45.11
C ARG A 137 38.21 25.11 -45.82
N THR A 138 38.09 24.98 -47.15
CA THR A 138 37.29 25.90 -47.98
C THR A 138 35.77 25.65 -47.92
N PHE A 139 35.30 24.54 -47.34
CA PHE A 139 33.88 24.17 -47.33
C PHE A 139 33.33 24.14 -45.90
N VAL A 140 32.32 24.96 -45.61
CA VAL A 140 31.63 25.07 -44.30
C VAL A 140 30.84 23.80 -43.94
N PHE A 141 30.26 23.14 -44.94
CA PHE A 141 29.28 22.07 -44.74
C PHE A 141 29.93 20.74 -44.29
N VAL A 142 31.13 20.44 -44.78
CA VAL A 142 31.84 19.17 -44.50
C VAL A 142 32.25 19.05 -43.01
N PRO A 143 32.82 20.09 -42.36
CA PRO A 143 33.12 20.08 -40.93
C PRO A 143 31.92 19.86 -40.01
N PHE A 144 30.78 20.50 -40.33
CA PHE A 144 29.56 20.39 -39.54
C PHE A 144 28.93 19.00 -39.67
N MET A 145 28.87 18.45 -40.89
CA MET A 145 28.37 17.08 -41.08
C MET A 145 29.29 16.05 -40.42
N TRP A 146 30.60 16.31 -40.37
CA TRP A 146 31.53 15.46 -39.65
C TRP A 146 31.30 15.45 -38.14
N THR A 147 31.14 16.62 -37.52
CA THR A 147 30.89 16.69 -36.06
C THR A 147 29.59 15.99 -35.70
N ILE A 148 28.53 16.14 -36.50
CA ILE A 148 27.28 15.38 -36.37
C ILE A 148 27.51 13.89 -36.56
N SER A 149 28.23 13.48 -37.60
CA SER A 149 28.51 12.07 -37.90
C SER A 149 29.21 11.38 -36.73
N ILE A 150 30.26 11.98 -36.18
CA ILE A 150 30.99 11.43 -35.02
C ILE A 150 30.10 11.40 -33.77
N PHE A 151 29.27 12.43 -33.57
CA PHE A 151 28.30 12.42 -32.46
C PHE A 151 27.28 11.29 -32.58
N LEU A 152 26.80 11.01 -33.80
CA LEU A 152 25.95 9.87 -34.12
C LEU A 152 26.72 8.54 -34.19
N GLN A 153 28.03 8.55 -33.88
CA GLN A 153 28.93 7.39 -33.96
C GLN A 153 28.96 6.74 -35.37
N GLN A 154 28.66 7.51 -36.40
CA GLN A 154 28.77 7.12 -37.79
C GLN A 154 30.20 7.42 -38.28
N GLY A 155 30.93 6.39 -38.69
CA GLY A 155 32.27 6.56 -39.24
C GLY A 155 32.22 7.28 -40.59
N THR A 156 32.85 8.44 -40.69
CA THR A 156 33.06 9.14 -41.97
C THR A 156 34.54 9.22 -42.30
N ASN A 157 34.90 8.77 -43.50
CA ASN A 157 36.28 8.90 -43.99
C ASN A 157 36.54 10.35 -44.40
N ILE A 158 37.23 11.10 -43.56
CA ILE A 158 37.74 12.43 -43.91
C ILE A 158 39.19 12.32 -44.31
N VAL A 159 39.44 12.46 -45.61
CA VAL A 159 40.80 12.60 -46.13
C VAL A 159 41.26 14.05 -45.88
N VAL A 160 42.15 14.23 -44.90
CA VAL A 160 42.83 15.51 -44.66
C VAL A 160 43.93 15.68 -45.69
N LYS A 161 43.60 16.17 -46.90
CA LYS A 161 44.61 16.60 -47.86
C LYS A 161 45.38 17.80 -47.29
N PRO A 162 46.71 17.72 -47.15
CA PRO A 162 47.53 18.87 -46.77
C PRO A 162 47.46 19.88 -47.93
N VAL A 163 46.94 21.08 -47.66
CA VAL A 163 47.05 22.20 -48.59
C VAL A 163 48.49 22.70 -48.49
N GLU A 164 49.14 22.99 -49.62
CA GLU A 164 50.55 23.41 -49.77
C GLU A 164 50.95 24.70 -49.01
N ALA A 165 50.06 25.27 -48.20
CA ALA A 165 50.38 26.39 -47.33
C ALA A 165 51.31 25.94 -46.19
N LYS A 166 52.22 26.83 -45.76
CA LYS A 166 53.08 26.69 -44.57
C LYS A 166 52.24 26.49 -43.29
N VAL A 167 51.72 25.29 -43.08
CA VAL A 167 50.95 24.95 -41.87
C VAL A 167 51.94 24.77 -40.73
N THR A 168 51.85 25.63 -39.72
CA THR A 168 52.66 25.52 -38.50
C THR A 168 52.34 24.21 -37.78
N ARG A 169 53.37 23.46 -37.35
CA ARG A 169 53.25 22.17 -36.62
C ARG A 169 52.26 22.23 -35.46
N LEU A 170 52.17 23.38 -34.79
CA LEU A 170 51.22 23.68 -33.72
C LEU A 170 49.75 23.58 -34.16
N ARG A 171 49.40 24.01 -35.38
CA ARG A 171 48.02 23.98 -35.88
C ARG A 171 47.53 22.55 -36.10
N VAL A 172 48.39 21.67 -36.61
CA VAL A 172 48.09 20.24 -36.78
C VAL A 172 47.90 19.56 -35.43
N PHE A 173 48.78 19.86 -34.46
CA PHE A 173 48.66 19.36 -33.10
C PHE A 173 47.36 19.80 -32.41
N MET A 174 47.01 21.08 -32.49
CA MET A 174 45.76 21.62 -31.94
C MET A 174 44.53 20.98 -32.58
N ALA A 175 44.53 20.80 -33.90
CA ALA A 175 43.43 20.12 -34.59
C ALA A 175 43.28 18.67 -34.09
N TYR A 176 44.39 17.94 -33.97
CA TYR A 176 44.39 16.57 -33.45
C TYR A 176 43.87 16.47 -32.01
N GLY A 177 44.27 17.41 -31.14
CA GLY A 177 43.75 17.50 -29.77
C GLY A 177 42.24 17.74 -29.74
N ILE A 178 41.73 18.64 -30.57
CA ILE A 178 40.28 18.90 -30.67
C ILE A 178 39.54 17.67 -31.21
N PHE A 179 40.11 16.99 -32.21
CA PHE A 179 39.55 15.74 -32.74
C PHE A 179 39.41 14.67 -31.65
N LEU A 180 40.46 14.46 -30.84
CA LEU A 180 40.44 13.51 -29.73
C LEU A 180 39.44 13.91 -28.65
N ILE A 181 39.41 15.19 -28.25
CA ILE A 181 38.47 15.69 -27.24
C ILE A 181 37.02 15.53 -27.73
N TRP A 182 36.73 15.85 -28.99
CA TRP A 182 35.39 15.68 -29.55
C TRP A 182 35.00 14.20 -29.62
N LEU A 183 35.90 13.33 -30.06
CA LEU A 183 35.66 11.89 -30.13
C LEU A 183 35.40 11.30 -28.75
N PHE A 184 36.19 11.66 -27.74
CA PHE A 184 36.00 11.22 -26.37
C PHE A 184 34.66 11.71 -25.80
N ASN A 185 34.32 12.99 -26.00
CA ASN A 185 33.04 13.55 -25.57
C ASN A 185 31.85 12.86 -26.27
N ALA A 186 31.91 12.68 -27.59
CA ALA A 186 30.86 12.00 -28.35
C ALA A 186 30.66 10.55 -27.88
N PHE A 187 31.76 9.83 -27.62
CA PHE A 187 31.71 8.47 -27.09
C PHE A 187 31.10 8.41 -25.69
N TYR A 188 31.55 9.30 -24.79
CA TYR A 188 31.06 9.34 -23.41
C TYR A 188 29.58 9.72 -23.34
N VAL A 189 29.17 10.76 -24.07
CA VAL A 189 27.78 11.20 -24.14
C VAL A 189 26.89 10.14 -24.77
N GLY A 190 27.34 9.50 -25.87
CA GLY A 190 26.61 8.40 -26.48
C GLY A 190 26.42 7.22 -25.54
N SER A 191 27.43 6.90 -24.72
CA SER A 191 27.37 5.83 -23.72
C SER A 191 26.38 6.16 -22.59
N ILE A 192 26.42 7.38 -22.04
CA ILE A 192 25.47 7.84 -21.01
C ILE A 192 24.04 7.83 -21.57
N PHE A 193 23.85 8.35 -22.79
CA PHE A 193 22.55 8.36 -23.45
C PHE A 193 22.01 6.94 -23.60
N SER A 194 22.82 6.01 -24.10
CA SER A 194 22.42 4.60 -24.26
C SER A 194 22.02 3.97 -22.92
N GLY A 195 22.78 4.23 -21.85
CA GLY A 195 22.47 3.75 -20.50
C GLY A 195 21.15 4.29 -19.95
N GLU A 196 20.94 5.60 -20.01
CA GLU A 196 19.69 6.25 -19.58
C GLU A 196 18.49 5.85 -20.44
N PHE A 197 18.69 5.75 -21.75
CA PHE A 197 17.69 5.25 -22.68
C PHE A 197 17.28 3.82 -22.31
N PHE A 198 18.24 2.93 -22.10
CA PHE A 198 17.95 1.56 -21.69
C PHE A 198 17.26 1.50 -20.32
N SER A 199 17.71 2.33 -19.37
CA SER A 199 17.08 2.48 -18.04
C SER A 199 15.62 2.92 -18.15
N LEU A 200 15.30 3.88 -19.01
CA LEU A 200 13.93 4.33 -19.28
C LEU A 200 13.01 3.18 -19.74
N PHE A 201 13.51 2.29 -20.59
CA PHE A 201 12.70 1.19 -21.14
C PHE A 201 12.65 -0.05 -20.25
N THR A 202 13.65 -0.24 -19.38
CA THR A 202 13.71 -1.41 -18.50
C THR A 202 13.16 -1.14 -17.11
N THR A 203 13.14 0.12 -16.67
CA THR A 203 12.64 0.50 -15.34
C THR A 203 11.23 1.08 -15.43
N ASN A 204 10.34 0.53 -14.62
CA ASN A 204 9.03 1.15 -14.39
C ASN A 204 9.21 2.34 -13.45
N ARG A 205 8.90 3.56 -13.91
CA ARG A 205 9.04 4.77 -13.11
C ARG A 205 7.81 5.02 -12.24
N VAL A 206 8.04 5.29 -10.96
CA VAL A 206 7.00 5.75 -10.04
C VAL A 206 6.60 7.18 -10.45
N PRO A 207 5.31 7.50 -10.59
CA PRO A 207 4.86 8.86 -10.89
C PRO A 207 5.19 9.81 -9.74
N GLN A 208 5.01 11.11 -9.96
CA GLN A 208 5.11 12.10 -8.88
C GLN A 208 3.98 11.86 -7.89
N LEU A 209 4.35 11.66 -6.62
CA LEU A 209 3.43 11.37 -5.52
C LEU A 209 3.47 12.51 -4.51
N PRO A 210 2.38 12.75 -3.78
CA PRO A 210 2.39 13.67 -2.65
C PRO A 210 3.32 13.13 -1.56
N ASN A 211 4.13 14.01 -0.98
CA ASN A 211 5.11 13.64 0.03
C ASN A 211 4.48 13.48 1.42
N ASN A 212 3.34 14.12 1.65
CA ASN A 212 2.68 14.18 2.95
C ASN A 212 1.16 14.13 2.83
N LEU A 213 0.48 13.86 3.95
CA LEU A 213 -0.99 13.78 3.97
C LEU A 213 -1.64 15.10 3.54
N LYS A 214 -1.03 16.24 3.87
CA LYS A 214 -1.56 17.55 3.51
C LYS A 214 -1.59 17.74 1.99
N GLU A 215 -0.49 17.49 1.29
CA GLU A 215 -0.40 17.48 -0.18
C GLU A 215 -1.35 16.43 -0.78
N LEU A 216 -1.46 15.26 -0.14
CA LEU A 216 -2.41 14.24 -0.56
C LEU A 216 -3.85 14.76 -0.45
N LEU A 217 -4.22 15.52 0.58
CA LEU A 217 -5.55 16.10 0.75
C LEU A 217 -5.82 17.26 -0.21
N GLU A 218 -4.84 18.14 -0.45
CA GLU A 218 -4.94 19.27 -1.37
C GLU A 218 -5.06 18.83 -2.85
N SER A 219 -4.52 17.67 -3.21
CA SER A 219 -4.54 17.16 -4.58
C SER A 219 -5.95 16.72 -5.07
N LYS A 220 -6.52 17.36 -6.09
CA LYS A 220 -7.87 16.96 -6.58
C LYS A 220 -7.90 15.59 -7.29
N HIS A 221 -6.74 15.08 -7.71
CA HIS A 221 -6.65 13.93 -8.63
C HIS A 221 -6.47 12.57 -7.93
N PHE A 222 -6.15 12.55 -6.64
CA PHE A 222 -5.87 11.31 -5.91
C PHE A 222 -7.05 10.95 -4.99
N PRO A 223 -7.88 9.96 -5.35
CA PRO A 223 -8.92 9.48 -4.46
C PRO A 223 -8.27 8.81 -3.25
N ILE A 224 -8.83 9.08 -2.07
CA ILE A 224 -8.44 8.44 -0.82
C ILE A 224 -9.52 7.43 -0.48
N ILE A 225 -9.18 6.16 -0.34
CA ILE A 225 -10.13 5.06 -0.22
C ILE A 225 -10.02 4.46 1.19
N SER A 226 -11.13 4.04 1.77
CA SER A 226 -11.15 3.28 3.02
C SER A 226 -12.05 2.05 2.91
N PHE A 227 -11.58 0.92 3.43
CA PHE A 227 -12.26 -0.37 3.53
C PHE A 227 -12.61 -0.76 4.97
N SER A 228 -12.21 0.05 5.96
CA SER A 228 -12.59 -0.14 7.35
C SER A 228 -14.05 0.26 7.55
N ASP A 229 -14.84 -0.71 7.98
CA ASP A 229 -16.25 -0.58 8.27
C ASP A 229 -16.51 -0.82 9.75
N ILE A 230 -17.59 -0.23 10.23
CA ILE A 230 -18.08 -0.50 11.56
C ILE A 230 -19.59 -0.63 11.56
N SER A 231 -20.08 -1.66 12.25
CA SER A 231 -21.52 -1.86 12.42
C SER A 231 -22.02 -0.90 13.49
N VAL A 232 -22.87 0.04 13.10
CA VAL A 232 -23.59 0.89 14.05
C VAL A 232 -24.99 0.31 14.21
N GLU A 233 -25.26 -0.13 15.43
CA GLU A 233 -26.61 -0.49 15.84
C GLU A 233 -27.29 0.79 16.30
N TYR A 234 -28.27 1.27 15.53
CA TYR A 234 -29.12 2.37 15.93
C TYR A 234 -30.26 1.80 16.77
N TYR A 235 -30.44 2.31 18.00
CA TYR A 235 -31.52 1.91 18.91
C TYR A 235 -32.91 1.93 18.24
N ASP A 236 -33.09 2.80 17.25
CA ASP A 236 -34.38 3.06 16.60
C ASP A 236 -34.59 2.28 15.27
N ARG A 237 -33.59 1.54 14.78
CA ARG A 237 -33.74 0.75 13.54
C ARG A 237 -33.11 -0.63 13.71
N LYS A 238 -33.94 -1.68 13.63
CA LYS A 238 -33.54 -3.10 13.52
C LYS A 238 -32.61 -3.44 12.33
N LYS A 239 -32.08 -2.45 11.60
CA LYS A 239 -31.12 -2.62 10.52
C LYS A 239 -29.74 -2.18 11.01
N ASN A 240 -28.83 -3.14 11.18
CA ASN A 240 -27.41 -2.88 11.33
C ASN A 240 -26.90 -2.17 10.07
N THR A 241 -26.68 -0.86 10.15
CA THR A 241 -26.02 -0.12 9.10
C THR A 241 -24.52 -0.15 9.36
N LYS A 242 -23.76 -0.42 8.30
CA LYS A 242 -22.31 -0.25 8.34
C LYS A 242 -21.99 1.19 7.99
N VAL A 243 -20.95 1.73 8.61
CA VAL A 243 -20.41 3.04 8.28
C VAL A 243 -18.89 3.00 8.21
N SER A 244 -18.27 4.03 7.64
CA SER A 244 -16.81 4.15 7.59
C SER A 244 -16.25 4.41 8.99
N TYR A 245 -15.27 3.60 9.41
CA TYR A 245 -14.55 3.85 10.65
C TYR A 245 -13.82 5.20 10.62
N VAL A 246 -13.13 5.49 9.52
CA VAL A 246 -12.35 6.74 9.35
C VAL A 246 -13.25 7.97 9.46
N LYS A 247 -14.41 7.99 8.76
CA LYS A 247 -15.29 9.17 8.74
C LYS A 247 -16.14 9.37 9.98
N GLU A 248 -16.70 8.27 10.52
CA GLU A 248 -17.74 8.35 11.55
C GLU A 248 -17.21 8.12 12.96
N VAL A 249 -15.99 7.59 13.09
CA VAL A 249 -15.40 7.29 14.40
C VAL A 249 -14.09 8.06 14.57
N MET A 250 -13.07 7.76 13.77
CA MET A 250 -11.73 8.32 13.94
C MET A 250 -11.73 9.85 13.88
N VAL A 251 -12.17 10.44 12.76
CA VAL A 251 -12.14 11.90 12.60
C VAL A 251 -12.98 12.62 13.68
N PRO A 252 -14.22 12.21 13.99
CA PRO A 252 -14.97 12.79 15.11
C PRO A 252 -14.25 12.66 16.45
N GLN A 253 -13.66 11.51 16.78
CA GLN A 253 -12.91 11.33 18.03
C GLN A 253 -11.74 12.31 18.13
N MET A 254 -11.00 12.48 17.04
CA MET A 254 -9.92 13.44 16.95
C MET A 254 -10.42 14.88 17.10
N PHE A 255 -11.66 15.21 16.76
CA PHE A 255 -12.21 16.54 17.05
C PHE A 255 -12.53 16.76 18.54
N HIS A 256 -12.92 15.70 19.26
CA HIS A 256 -13.29 15.80 20.68
C HIS A 256 -12.07 15.79 21.62
N GLY A 257 -10.90 15.37 21.13
CA GLY A 257 -9.68 15.22 21.93
C GLY A 257 -9.00 16.50 22.41
N GLY A 258 -9.43 17.70 21.97
CA GLY A 258 -8.90 18.98 22.46
C GLY A 258 -8.93 20.15 21.46
N GLU A 259 -8.29 21.26 21.84
CA GLU A 259 -8.12 22.44 20.99
C GLU A 259 -6.96 22.26 20.01
N TYR A 260 -7.21 21.56 18.92
CA TYR A 260 -6.25 21.48 17.82
C TYR A 260 -6.14 22.79 17.04
N ALA A 261 -4.93 23.09 16.55
CA ALA A 261 -4.67 24.23 15.67
C ALA A 261 -5.63 24.24 14.45
N PRO A 262 -6.06 25.42 13.96
CA PRO A 262 -7.02 25.53 12.85
C PRO A 262 -6.61 24.75 11.60
N GLY A 263 -5.32 24.71 11.28
CA GLY A 263 -4.79 23.96 10.14
C GLY A 263 -5.04 22.44 10.24
N TYR A 264 -4.90 21.87 11.44
CA TYR A 264 -5.17 20.45 11.68
C TYR A 264 -6.67 20.13 11.61
N ARG A 265 -7.51 21.01 12.18
CA ARG A 265 -8.98 20.87 12.08
C ARG A 265 -9.44 20.90 10.63
N LYS A 266 -8.88 21.80 9.81
CA LYS A 266 -9.14 21.84 8.37
C LYS A 266 -8.70 20.53 7.70
N MET A 267 -7.49 20.05 7.99
CA MET A 267 -6.98 18.77 7.47
C MET A 267 -7.92 17.59 7.80
N LEU A 268 -8.46 17.52 9.02
CA LEU A 268 -9.41 16.48 9.42
C LEU A 268 -10.77 16.59 8.70
N ASN A 269 -11.28 17.80 8.49
CA ASN A 269 -12.49 18.03 7.70
C ASN A 269 -12.27 17.63 6.24
N ASP A 270 -11.17 18.08 5.63
CA ASP A 270 -10.79 17.73 4.27
C ASP A 270 -10.65 16.21 4.13
N LEU A 271 -10.07 15.53 5.13
CA LEU A 271 -9.97 14.08 5.17
C LEU A 271 -11.35 13.41 5.24
N LYS A 272 -12.24 13.87 6.12
CA LYS A 272 -13.61 13.33 6.26
C LYS A 272 -14.40 13.45 4.95
N GLU A 273 -14.28 14.59 4.27
CA GLU A 273 -14.95 14.84 3.00
C GLU A 273 -14.38 13.97 1.89
N LYS A 274 -13.05 13.95 1.75
CA LYS A 274 -12.34 13.34 0.61
C LYS A 274 -12.25 11.83 0.65
N VAL A 275 -12.26 11.21 1.83
CA VAL A 275 -12.21 9.76 1.94
C VAL A 275 -13.43 9.14 1.26
N GLU A 276 -13.25 8.14 0.41
CA GLU A 276 -14.30 7.35 -0.20
C GLU A 276 -14.37 6.00 0.50
N TRP A 277 -15.48 5.73 1.17
CA TRP A 277 -15.69 4.46 1.84
C TRP A 277 -16.29 3.43 0.90
N LEU A 278 -15.61 2.30 0.73
CA LEU A 278 -16.04 1.20 -0.13
C LEU A 278 -16.72 0.11 0.71
N ASP A 279 -17.99 0.34 1.05
CA ASP A 279 -18.76 -0.59 1.89
C ASP A 279 -18.82 -2.00 1.29
N GLY A 280 -18.49 -3.00 2.10
CA GLY A 280 -18.61 -4.42 1.75
C GLY A 280 -17.75 -4.88 0.57
N LEU A 281 -16.94 -4.00 -0.03
CA LEU A 281 -16.12 -4.36 -1.18
C LEU A 281 -14.92 -5.18 -0.71
N ASN A 282 -14.83 -6.40 -1.21
CA ASN A 282 -13.67 -7.24 -0.96
C ASN A 282 -12.43 -6.63 -1.61
N GLN A 283 -11.38 -6.37 -0.84
CA GLN A 283 -10.12 -5.78 -1.32
C GLN A 283 -9.49 -6.56 -2.48
N PHE A 284 -9.67 -7.88 -2.52
CA PHE A 284 -9.23 -8.70 -3.65
C PHE A 284 -10.01 -8.38 -4.93
N ARG A 285 -11.34 -8.20 -4.84
CA ARG A 285 -12.18 -7.81 -5.98
C ARG A 285 -11.80 -6.42 -6.46
N PHE A 286 -11.57 -5.49 -5.54
CA PHE A 286 -11.08 -4.16 -5.85
C PHE A 286 -9.73 -4.21 -6.59
N ALA A 287 -8.72 -4.90 -6.02
CA ALA A 287 -7.41 -5.05 -6.64
C ALA A 287 -7.48 -5.70 -8.03
N ARG A 288 -8.37 -6.69 -8.20
CA ARG A 288 -8.62 -7.33 -9.50
C ARG A 288 -9.23 -6.34 -10.50
N GLY A 289 -10.25 -5.60 -10.11
CA GLY A 289 -10.92 -4.63 -10.97
C GLY A 289 -9.97 -3.51 -11.39
N ALA A 290 -9.31 -2.89 -10.41
CA ALA A 290 -8.27 -1.88 -10.62
C ALA A 290 -7.15 -2.40 -11.53
N SER A 291 -6.69 -3.64 -11.36
CA SER A 291 -5.62 -4.20 -12.21
C SER A 291 -6.10 -4.53 -13.63
N LEU A 292 -7.32 -5.05 -13.80
CA LEU A 292 -7.82 -5.46 -15.12
C LEU A 292 -8.45 -4.31 -15.92
N ASN A 293 -8.39 -3.07 -15.40
CA ASN A 293 -9.14 -1.94 -15.96
C ASN A 293 -10.63 -2.27 -16.13
N LYS A 294 -11.18 -3.02 -15.18
CA LYS A 294 -12.60 -3.35 -15.14
C LYS A 294 -13.27 -2.49 -14.09
N GLU A 295 -14.52 -2.15 -14.34
CA GLU A 295 -15.38 -1.52 -13.36
C GLU A 295 -15.39 -2.35 -12.07
N PHE A 296 -15.03 -1.71 -10.97
CA PHE A 296 -14.96 -2.32 -9.65
C PHE A 296 -16.17 -1.96 -8.78
N TYR A 297 -17.03 -1.06 -9.25
CA TYR A 297 -18.27 -0.64 -8.61
C TYR A 297 -19.46 -1.34 -9.26
N PHE A 298 -20.36 -1.88 -8.44
CA PHE A 298 -21.60 -2.47 -8.95
C PHE A 298 -22.54 -1.44 -9.61
N ASN A 299 -22.38 -0.14 -9.30
CA ASN A 299 -23.30 0.92 -9.72
C ASN A 299 -22.63 2.23 -10.19
N GLN A 300 -21.30 2.28 -10.35
CA GLN A 300 -20.60 3.50 -10.79
C GLN A 300 -19.49 3.16 -11.79
N THR A 301 -19.55 3.77 -12.97
CA THR A 301 -18.53 3.76 -14.01
C THR A 301 -17.35 4.67 -13.62
N LYS A 302 -16.70 4.40 -12.48
CA LYS A 302 -15.45 5.10 -12.16
C LYS A 302 -14.31 4.46 -12.96
N ASN A 303 -13.66 5.29 -13.77
CA ASN A 303 -12.43 4.92 -14.47
C ASN A 303 -11.38 4.44 -13.46
N ARG A 304 -10.53 3.51 -13.90
CA ARG A 304 -9.40 3.00 -13.11
C ARG A 304 -8.53 4.17 -12.63
N PRO A 305 -8.34 4.35 -11.31
CA PRO A 305 -7.43 5.37 -10.83
C PRO A 305 -5.99 4.97 -11.15
N SER A 306 -5.23 5.89 -11.76
CA SER A 306 -3.79 5.73 -11.98
C SER A 306 -3.02 5.78 -10.67
N ILE A 307 -3.43 6.67 -9.77
CA ILE A 307 -2.87 6.85 -8.44
C ILE A 307 -4.05 6.95 -7.47
N PHE A 308 -4.00 6.23 -6.35
CA PHE A 308 -4.95 6.37 -5.26
C PHE A 308 -4.27 6.09 -3.93
N ALA A 309 -4.78 6.67 -2.86
CA ALA A 309 -4.37 6.35 -1.51
C ALA A 309 -5.40 5.44 -0.85
N VAL A 310 -4.95 4.57 0.05
CA VAL A 310 -5.83 3.85 0.96
C VAL A 310 -5.49 4.27 2.36
N ILE A 311 -6.49 4.61 3.17
CA ILE A 311 -6.35 4.97 4.58
C ILE A 311 -7.12 3.95 5.42
N ASP A 312 -6.38 3.12 6.13
CA ASP A 312 -6.95 2.02 6.91
C ASP A 312 -5.96 1.46 7.94
N PRO A 313 -6.41 0.61 8.87
CA PRO A 313 -5.54 -0.20 9.71
C PRO A 313 -4.63 -1.16 8.91
N PRO A 314 -3.50 -1.61 9.47
CA PRO A 314 -2.50 -2.42 8.76
C PRO A 314 -3.05 -3.73 8.20
N SER A 315 -4.01 -4.34 8.91
CA SER A 315 -4.68 -5.57 8.45
C SER A 315 -5.36 -5.42 7.09
N LYS A 316 -5.88 -4.23 6.76
CA LYS A 316 -6.52 -3.96 5.47
C LYS A 316 -5.48 -3.73 4.37
N HIS A 317 -4.40 -3.02 4.69
CA HIS A 317 -3.25 -2.82 3.79
C HIS A 317 -2.63 -4.15 3.39
N GLN A 318 -2.31 -5.02 4.36
CA GLN A 318 -1.72 -6.33 4.08
C GLN A 318 -2.58 -7.19 3.13
N VAL A 319 -3.90 -7.19 3.29
CA VAL A 319 -4.80 -7.93 2.39
C VAL A 319 -4.78 -7.33 0.99
N LEU A 320 -4.76 -6.00 0.91
CA LEU A 320 -4.75 -5.28 -0.37
C LEU A 320 -3.40 -5.43 -1.10
N GLU A 321 -2.28 -5.28 -0.39
CA GLU A 321 -0.92 -5.52 -0.89
C GLU A 321 -0.76 -6.93 -1.43
N LYS A 322 -1.19 -7.95 -0.66
CA LYS A 322 -1.19 -9.35 -1.12
C LYS A 322 -2.05 -9.52 -2.35
N SER A 323 -3.20 -8.84 -2.42
CA SER A 323 -4.09 -8.88 -3.57
C SER A 323 -3.44 -8.23 -4.81
N PHE A 324 -2.81 -7.06 -4.67
CA PHE A 324 -2.07 -6.42 -5.76
C PHE A 324 -0.80 -7.18 -6.14
N GLY A 325 -0.13 -7.86 -5.20
CA GLY A 325 1.01 -8.72 -5.45
C GLY A 325 0.69 -9.90 -6.39
N VAL A 326 -0.58 -10.34 -6.45
CA VAL A 326 -1.04 -11.34 -7.43
C VAL A 326 -1.11 -10.75 -8.84
N PHE A 327 -1.47 -9.48 -8.98
CA PHE A 327 -1.67 -8.83 -10.28
C PHE A 327 -0.44 -8.04 -10.79
N LYS A 328 0.46 -7.63 -9.88
CA LYS A 328 1.73 -6.92 -10.14
C LYS A 328 1.62 -5.70 -11.06
N LYS A 329 0.56 -4.90 -10.90
CA LYS A 329 0.33 -3.71 -11.74
C LYS A 329 0.54 -2.37 -11.07
N TYR A 330 0.41 -2.32 -9.75
CA TYR A 330 0.58 -1.10 -8.97
C TYR A 330 1.86 -1.20 -8.14
N PHE A 331 2.61 -0.10 -8.09
CA PHE A 331 3.58 0.14 -7.05
C PHE A 331 2.86 0.39 -5.73
N ILE A 332 3.43 -0.12 -4.66
CA ILE A 332 2.96 0.07 -3.29
C ILE A 332 3.99 0.99 -2.65
N ILE A 333 3.61 2.23 -2.38
CA ILE A 333 4.46 3.25 -1.77
C ILE A 333 3.99 3.43 -0.33
N TYR A 334 4.83 2.97 0.60
CA TYR A 334 4.63 3.17 2.02
C TYR A 334 5.02 4.60 2.38
N ASN A 335 4.17 5.24 3.18
CA ASN A 335 4.51 6.53 3.74
C ASN A 335 5.22 6.36 5.08
N ASN A 336 6.20 7.23 5.35
CA ASN A 336 6.98 7.24 6.58
C ASN A 336 6.47 8.27 7.60
N GLU A 337 5.34 8.94 7.33
CA GLU A 337 4.76 9.88 8.30
C GLU A 337 4.24 9.20 9.55
N GLU A 338 4.04 10.02 10.58
CA GLU A 338 3.37 9.62 11.80
C GLU A 338 1.96 9.08 11.51
N TYR A 339 1.58 8.11 12.33
CA TYR A 339 0.25 7.50 12.29
C TYR A 339 -0.82 8.56 12.53
N LEU A 340 -1.90 8.50 11.77
CA LEU A 340 -2.98 9.48 11.91
C LEU A 340 -3.65 9.36 13.27
N ASP A 341 -3.98 8.14 13.64
CA ASP A 341 -4.59 7.81 14.92
C ASP A 341 -4.34 6.33 15.24
N ALA A 342 -4.64 5.92 16.48
CA ALA A 342 -4.68 4.53 16.88
C ALA A 342 -6.12 4.13 17.17
N MET A 343 -6.64 3.18 16.38
CA MET A 343 -7.87 2.50 16.72
C MET A 343 -7.63 1.61 17.94
N LEU A 344 -8.18 2.03 19.08
CA LEU A 344 -8.21 1.26 20.30
C LEU A 344 -9.30 0.21 20.19
N MET A 345 -8.89 -1.05 20.31
CA MET A 345 -9.83 -2.15 20.30
C MET A 345 -9.61 -2.98 21.57
N PRO A 346 -10.22 -2.57 22.70
CA PRO A 346 -10.18 -3.34 23.93
C PRO A 346 -11.16 -4.51 23.85
N TRP A 347 -10.75 -5.68 24.34
CA TRP A 347 -11.71 -6.72 24.64
C TRP A 347 -12.54 -6.33 25.85
N VAL A 348 -13.78 -6.81 25.89
CA VAL A 348 -14.67 -6.52 27.01
C VAL A 348 -15.29 -7.77 27.56
N THR A 349 -15.46 -7.78 28.87
CA THR A 349 -16.09 -8.90 29.57
C THR A 349 -17.02 -8.40 30.65
N SER A 350 -17.87 -9.27 31.18
CA SER A 350 -18.73 -8.96 32.33
C SER A 350 -17.88 -8.59 33.55
N ARG A 351 -18.27 -7.54 34.26
CA ARG A 351 -17.67 -7.13 35.52
C ARG A 351 -18.21 -8.01 36.66
N ASN A 352 -17.82 -9.27 36.66
CA ASN A 352 -18.17 -10.29 37.65
C ASN A 352 -16.98 -11.25 37.86
N PRO A 353 -17.05 -12.21 38.81
CA PRO A 353 -15.93 -13.13 39.07
C PRO A 353 -15.49 -13.95 37.86
N PHE A 354 -16.40 -14.20 36.90
CA PHE A 354 -16.04 -14.83 35.64
C PHE A 354 -15.14 -13.92 34.80
N GLY A 355 -15.51 -12.65 34.62
CA GLY A 355 -14.72 -11.71 33.82
C GLY A 355 -13.33 -11.46 34.37
N GLU A 356 -13.18 -11.40 35.70
CA GLU A 356 -11.87 -11.30 36.36
C GLU A 356 -10.98 -12.53 36.07
N LYS A 357 -11.54 -13.74 36.22
CA LYS A 357 -10.83 -14.97 35.86
C LYS A 357 -10.51 -15.02 34.36
N PHE A 358 -11.43 -14.56 33.51
CA PHE A 358 -11.22 -14.52 32.07
C PHE A 358 -10.09 -13.54 31.69
N GLU A 359 -10.07 -12.34 32.28
CA GLU A 359 -9.03 -11.33 32.09
C GLU A 359 -7.65 -11.88 32.48
N ASN A 360 -7.52 -12.52 33.65
CA ASN A 360 -6.25 -13.09 34.09
C ASN A 360 -5.75 -14.19 33.15
N ASN A 361 -6.64 -15.07 32.67
CA ASN A 361 -6.25 -16.18 31.79
C ASN A 361 -5.95 -15.70 30.36
N ILE A 362 -6.69 -14.73 29.83
CA ILE A 362 -6.37 -14.18 28.52
C ILE A 362 -5.09 -13.32 28.58
N GLY A 363 -4.83 -12.65 29.70
CA GLY A 363 -3.57 -11.96 29.95
C GLY A 363 -2.38 -12.92 29.94
N TYR A 364 -2.49 -14.05 30.64
CA TYR A 364 -1.49 -15.12 30.58
C TYR A 364 -1.21 -15.59 29.13
N LEU A 365 -2.25 -15.77 28.31
CA LEU A 365 -2.08 -16.19 26.91
C LEU A 365 -1.48 -15.10 26.02
N ALA A 366 -1.77 -13.83 26.31
CA ALA A 366 -1.18 -12.69 25.64
C ALA A 366 0.31 -12.58 25.97
N GLU A 367 0.67 -12.65 27.26
CA GLU A 367 2.04 -12.59 27.78
C GLU A 367 2.88 -13.77 27.29
N ALA A 368 2.28 -14.96 27.17
CA ALA A 368 2.92 -16.13 26.59
C ALA A 368 3.08 -16.06 25.04
N GLY A 369 2.60 -15.00 24.39
CA GLY A 369 2.67 -14.81 22.94
C GLY A 369 1.76 -15.76 22.12
N MET A 370 0.91 -16.55 22.78
CA MET A 370 0.05 -17.53 22.11
C MET A 370 -1.02 -16.87 21.24
N LEU A 371 -1.55 -15.73 21.68
CA LEU A 371 -2.56 -14.97 20.95
C LEU A 371 -2.02 -14.42 19.61
N ASP A 372 -0.86 -13.76 19.66
CA ASP A 372 -0.20 -13.17 18.48
C ASP A 372 0.26 -14.25 17.49
N TYR A 373 0.86 -15.35 17.99
CA TYR A 373 1.23 -16.49 17.17
C TYR A 373 0.03 -17.07 16.40
N TRP A 374 -1.10 -17.23 17.09
CA TRP A 374 -2.32 -17.77 16.50
C TRP A 374 -2.91 -16.83 15.43
N GLU A 375 -2.94 -15.53 15.69
CA GLU A 375 -3.41 -14.53 14.75
C GLU A 375 -2.56 -14.50 13.46
N LYS A 376 -1.24 -14.46 13.59
CA LYS A 376 -0.31 -14.48 12.44
C LYS A 376 -0.50 -15.74 11.58
N THR A 377 -0.60 -16.91 12.21
CA THR A 377 -0.83 -18.18 11.52
C THR A 377 -2.14 -18.17 10.74
N PHE A 378 -3.20 -17.63 11.35
CA PHE A 378 -4.51 -17.52 10.70
C PHE A 378 -4.49 -16.57 9.49
N GLN A 379 -3.81 -15.42 9.59
CA GLN A 379 -3.68 -14.49 8.48
C GLN A 379 -2.98 -15.14 7.27
N ILE A 380 -1.99 -16.00 7.49
CA ILE A 380 -1.33 -16.77 6.42
C ILE A 380 -2.31 -17.75 5.75
N GLN A 381 -3.15 -18.43 6.52
CA GLN A 381 -4.15 -19.36 5.99
C GLN A 381 -5.20 -18.69 5.10
N GLY A 382 -5.71 -17.53 5.53
CA GLY A 382 -6.70 -16.78 4.75
C GLY A 382 -6.20 -16.49 3.33
N VAL A 383 -4.92 -16.19 3.19
CA VAL A 383 -4.25 -15.93 1.92
C VAL A 383 -4.07 -17.20 1.09
N ASN A 384 -3.63 -18.29 1.72
CA ASN A 384 -3.44 -19.57 1.04
C ASN A 384 -4.76 -20.16 0.51
N LYS A 385 -5.87 -19.98 1.23
CA LYS A 385 -7.21 -20.39 0.79
C LYS A 385 -7.66 -19.63 -0.46
N VAL A 386 -7.30 -18.34 -0.56
CA VAL A 386 -7.54 -17.54 -1.77
C VAL A 386 -6.66 -18.05 -2.91
N ARG A 387 -5.37 -18.27 -2.66
CA ARG A 387 -4.43 -18.77 -3.67
C ARG A 387 -4.85 -20.13 -4.24
N SER A 388 -5.24 -21.08 -3.38
CA SER A 388 -5.70 -22.40 -3.80
C SER A 388 -7.01 -22.36 -4.59
N HIS A 389 -7.96 -21.48 -4.21
CA HIS A 389 -9.20 -21.31 -4.97
C HIS A 389 -8.95 -20.82 -6.41
N PHE A 390 -7.96 -19.94 -6.62
CA PHE A 390 -7.59 -19.48 -7.95
C PHE A 390 -6.75 -20.49 -8.74
N SER A 391 -5.84 -21.20 -8.09
CA SER A 391 -5.08 -22.29 -8.74
C SER A 391 -6.02 -23.40 -9.22
N CYS A 392 -7.01 -23.82 -8.42
CA CYS A 392 -7.99 -24.83 -8.83
C CYS A 392 -8.89 -24.35 -9.99
N LYS A 393 -9.28 -23.07 -10.03
CA LYS A 393 -10.08 -22.54 -11.15
C LYS A 393 -9.28 -22.43 -12.45
N LYS A 394 -8.00 -22.06 -12.39
CA LYS A 394 -7.12 -22.05 -13.57
C LYS A 394 -6.91 -23.46 -14.13
N VAL A 395 -6.69 -24.45 -13.25
CA VAL A 395 -6.56 -25.86 -13.64
C VAL A 395 -7.87 -26.39 -14.24
N LYS A 396 -9.03 -26.08 -13.65
CA LYS A 396 -10.33 -26.48 -14.24
C LYS A 396 -10.61 -25.81 -15.59
N ALA A 397 -10.16 -24.56 -15.79
CA ALA A 397 -10.30 -23.86 -17.06
C ALA A 397 -9.33 -24.36 -18.14
N SER A 398 -8.12 -24.81 -17.77
CA SER A 398 -7.19 -25.44 -18.72
C SER A 398 -7.63 -26.85 -19.09
N ILE A 399 -8.19 -27.63 -18.15
CA ILE A 399 -8.76 -28.96 -18.42
C ILE A 399 -9.94 -28.85 -19.39
N LYS A 400 -10.85 -27.87 -19.20
CA LYS A 400 -11.97 -27.62 -20.13
C LYS A 400 -11.55 -27.09 -21.52
N LYS A 401 -10.35 -26.55 -21.67
CA LYS A 401 -9.82 -26.13 -22.98
C LYS A 401 -9.11 -27.26 -23.73
N ASN A 402 -8.63 -28.26 -23.01
CA ASN A 402 -7.84 -29.37 -23.57
C ASN A 402 -8.66 -30.65 -23.76
N TYR A 403 -9.91 -30.67 -23.31
CA TYR A 403 -10.85 -31.77 -23.54
C TYR A 403 -12.20 -31.14 -23.96
N PRO A 404 -12.50 -31.10 -25.28
CA PRO A 404 -13.81 -30.67 -25.79
C PRO A 404 -14.93 -31.61 -25.32
#